data_AF-A0A2V9KUT6-F1
#
_entry.id   AF-A0A2V9KUT6-F1
#
_cell.length_a   1.000
_cell.length_b   1.000
_cell.length_c   1.000
_cell.angle_alpha   90.00
_cell.angle_beta   90.00
_cell.angle_gamma   90.00
#
_symmetry.space_group_name_H-M   'P 1'
#
loop_
_entity.id
_entity.type
_entity.pdbx_description
1 polymer ?
#
loop_
_entity_poly.entity_id
_entity_poly.type
_entity_poly.pdbx_seq_one_letter_code
_entity_poly.pdbx_strand_id
1 'polypeptide(L)'
;PFNPNFDYGLSNDDITHVLHFSGIWQVPSPKMTGLAGGLLGGWEVTSISTWRSGFPFPIFSGTDNSFSGVGVDRADFVGTNLGQAKLDPGRSHAQLIQEYFNRAVFVANAVGTFGNAGRNILRGPGFFNTDFGIVKNTKITERTSLQFRAEFFNVFNNVNFGQPDHSVADSTVGQIFSAGSPRILQFALKLIF
;
A
#
# COMPACT_ATOMS: atom_id res chain seq x y z
N PRO A 1 -22.42 -10.06 -23.53
CA PRO A 1 -23.27 -10.59 -22.44
C PRO A 1 -23.17 -12.10 -22.16
N PHE A 2 -22.65 -12.94 -23.08
CA PHE A 2 -22.72 -14.41 -22.97
C PHE A 2 -21.37 -15.16 -22.84
N ASN A 3 -20.25 -14.47 -22.65
CA ASN A 3 -18.96 -15.13 -22.45
C ASN A 3 -18.52 -15.02 -20.98
N PRO A 4 -18.90 -15.97 -20.10
CA PRO A 4 -18.48 -15.97 -18.70
C PRO A 4 -16.96 -16.09 -18.52
N ASN A 5 -16.25 -16.60 -19.53
CA ASN A 5 -14.78 -16.68 -19.49
C ASN A 5 -14.12 -15.31 -19.71
N PHE A 6 -14.84 -14.33 -20.29
CA PHE A 6 -14.33 -12.98 -20.47
C PHE A 6 -14.01 -12.35 -19.10
N ASP A 7 -14.91 -12.47 -18.14
CA ASP A 7 -14.74 -11.91 -16.79
C ASP A 7 -14.01 -12.84 -15.81
N TYR A 8 -13.49 -13.97 -16.29
CA TYR A 8 -12.67 -14.83 -15.46
C TYR A 8 -11.31 -14.18 -15.18
N GLY A 9 -10.93 -14.14 -13.90
CA GLY A 9 -9.66 -13.57 -13.44
C GLY A 9 -9.66 -13.30 -11.94
N LEU A 10 -8.58 -12.71 -11.43
CA LEU A 10 -8.42 -12.44 -9.99
C LEU A 10 -9.49 -11.47 -9.48
N SER A 11 -10.03 -11.70 -8.27
CA SER A 11 -10.92 -10.72 -7.63
C SER A 11 -10.23 -9.36 -7.46
N ASN A 12 -10.99 -8.27 -7.41
CA ASN A 12 -10.43 -6.94 -7.11
C ASN A 12 -9.75 -6.92 -5.71
N ASP A 13 -10.26 -7.76 -4.80
CA ASP A 13 -9.79 -7.88 -3.42
C ASP A 13 -8.75 -8.99 -3.23
N ASP A 14 -8.25 -9.59 -4.32
CA ASP A 14 -7.24 -10.65 -4.21
C ASP A 14 -5.92 -10.09 -3.69
N ILE A 15 -5.56 -10.46 -2.46
CA ILE A 15 -4.26 -10.14 -1.88
C ILE A 15 -3.57 -11.45 -1.53
N THR A 16 -2.65 -11.89 -2.39
CA THR A 16 -2.04 -13.23 -2.32
C THR A 16 -1.28 -13.48 -1.00
N HIS A 17 -0.55 -12.48 -0.51
CA HIS A 17 0.19 -12.57 0.74
C HIS A 17 -0.14 -11.38 1.62
N VAL A 18 -0.48 -11.66 2.88
CA VAL A 18 -0.77 -10.67 3.90
C VAL A 18 -0.13 -11.12 5.21
N LEU A 19 0.66 -10.24 5.81
CA LEU A 19 1.21 -10.38 7.15
C LEU A 19 0.77 -9.18 7.97
N HIS A 20 0.08 -9.44 9.07
CA HIS A 20 -0.19 -8.46 10.11
C HIS A 20 0.54 -8.88 11.38
N PHE A 21 1.34 -7.97 11.92
CA PHE A 21 1.99 -8.12 13.20
C PHE A 21 1.56 -6.98 14.11
N SER A 22 1.13 -7.31 15.32
CA SER A 22 0.85 -6.33 16.36
C SER A 22 1.49 -6.79 17.67
N GLY A 23 2.10 -5.84 18.38
CA GLY A 23 2.81 -6.13 19.62
C GLY A 23 2.77 -4.94 20.58
N ILE A 24 2.66 -5.25 21.86
CA ILE A 24 2.82 -4.31 22.97
C ILE A 24 3.85 -4.92 23.91
N TRP A 25 4.86 -4.15 24.26
CA TRP A 25 5.90 -4.55 25.18
C TRP A 25 6.02 -3.54 26.31
N GLN A 26 5.77 -4.00 27.53
CA GLN A 26 6.04 -3.25 28.74
C GLN A 26 7.49 -3.48 29.16
N VAL A 27 8.29 -2.42 29.09
CA VAL A 27 9.71 -2.49 29.39
C VAL A 27 9.90 -2.71 30.90
N PRO A 28 10.65 -3.74 31.32
CA PRO A 28 10.87 -4.01 32.73
C PRO A 28 11.42 -2.81 33.51
N SER A 29 10.75 -2.55 34.62
CA SER A 29 11.14 -1.68 35.75
C SER A 29 12.58 -1.86 36.27
N PRO A 30 13.62 -1.02 36.07
CA PRO A 30 14.84 -1.22 36.86
C PRO A 30 14.54 -0.99 38.35
N LYS A 31 15.15 -1.82 39.21
CA LYS A 31 15.05 -1.71 40.68
C LYS A 31 15.96 -0.59 41.22
N MET A 32 15.80 0.62 40.70
CA MET A 32 16.56 1.80 41.10
C MET A 32 15.63 2.81 41.79
N THR A 33 16.14 3.53 42.78
CA THR A 33 15.40 4.59 43.49
C THR A 33 15.74 5.98 42.95
N GLY A 34 14.94 6.98 43.32
CA GLY A 34 15.16 8.38 42.94
C GLY A 34 14.91 8.65 41.46
N LEU A 35 15.54 9.72 40.95
CA LEU A 35 15.35 10.22 39.58
C LEU A 35 15.68 9.18 38.51
N ALA A 36 16.73 8.37 38.72
CA ALA A 36 17.14 7.33 37.78
C ALA A 36 16.05 6.26 37.59
N GLY A 37 15.43 5.80 38.68
CA GLY A 37 14.30 4.86 38.61
C GLY A 37 13.07 5.47 37.91
N GLY A 38 12.78 6.74 38.20
CA GLY A 38 11.68 7.47 37.58
C GLY A 38 11.85 7.69 36.07
N LEU A 39 13.06 7.97 35.60
CA LEU A 39 13.36 8.19 34.17
C LEU A 39 13.38 6.87 33.38
N LEU A 40 13.93 5.80 33.96
CA LEU A 40 14.17 4.55 33.26
C LEU A 40 12.99 3.55 33.34
N GLY A 41 12.08 3.69 34.30
CA GLY A 41 10.94 2.77 34.46
C GLY A 41 9.66 3.20 33.76
N GLY A 42 8.68 2.31 33.58
CA GLY A 42 7.35 2.67 33.05
C GLY A 42 7.30 3.03 31.56
N TRP A 43 8.27 2.55 30.78
CA TRP A 43 8.20 2.61 29.31
C TRP A 43 7.34 1.46 28.77
N GLU A 44 6.52 1.77 27.77
CA GLU A 44 5.78 0.82 26.96
C GLU A 44 6.04 1.15 25.50
N VAL A 45 6.20 0.09 24.71
CA VAL A 45 6.44 0.17 23.27
C VAL A 45 5.31 -0.56 22.56
N THR A 46 4.76 0.05 21.53
CA THR A 46 3.74 -0.55 20.67
C THR A 46 4.22 -0.59 19.23
N SER A 47 3.85 -1.64 18.50
CA SER A 47 4.11 -1.72 17.07
C SER A 47 2.98 -2.43 16.35
N ILE A 48 2.59 -1.88 15.19
CA ILE A 48 1.68 -2.51 14.25
C ILE A 48 2.38 -2.48 12.89
N SER A 49 2.61 -3.64 12.30
CA SER A 49 3.18 -3.78 10.96
C SER A 49 2.21 -4.51 10.04
N THR A 50 2.03 -3.99 8.84
CA THR A 50 1.19 -4.58 7.80
C THR A 50 1.98 -4.66 6.51
N TRP A 51 2.24 -5.88 6.05
CA TRP A 51 2.93 -6.16 4.79
C TRP A 51 2.00 -6.97 3.92
N ARG A 52 1.71 -6.50 2.71
CA ARG A 52 0.81 -7.21 1.80
C ARG A 52 1.17 -7.02 0.35
N SER A 53 0.78 -8.00 -0.45
CA SER A 53 0.83 -7.91 -1.91
C SER A 53 -0.07 -6.78 -2.41
N GLY A 54 0.25 -6.23 -3.58
CA GLY A 54 -0.63 -5.23 -4.21
C GLY A 54 -1.94 -5.84 -4.68
N PHE A 55 -2.94 -4.99 -4.87
CA PHE A 55 -4.20 -5.40 -5.49
C PHE A 55 -4.02 -5.61 -6.99
N PRO A 56 -4.73 -6.58 -7.59
CA PRO A 56 -4.69 -6.76 -9.02
C PRO A 56 -5.59 -5.72 -9.70
N PHE A 57 -5.25 -5.37 -10.94
CA PHE A 57 -5.95 -4.34 -11.70
C PHE A 57 -6.02 -4.71 -13.19
N PRO A 58 -7.10 -4.32 -13.89
CA PRO A 58 -7.26 -4.57 -15.31
C PRO A 58 -6.50 -3.52 -16.13
N ILE A 59 -6.30 -3.78 -17.42
CA ILE A 59 -5.90 -2.74 -18.37
C ILE A 59 -7.09 -2.42 -19.26
N PHE A 60 -7.55 -1.18 -19.22
CA PHE A 60 -8.66 -0.70 -20.02
C PHE A 60 -8.17 -0.14 -21.35
N SER A 61 -9.00 -0.26 -22.39
CA SER A 61 -8.75 0.43 -23.65
C SER A 61 -8.87 1.94 -23.49
N GLY A 62 -9.73 2.41 -22.57
CA GLY A 62 -10.04 3.83 -22.38
C GLY A 62 -11.06 4.38 -23.39
N THR A 63 -11.61 3.51 -24.26
CA THR A 63 -12.59 3.81 -25.30
C THR A 63 -13.68 2.74 -25.33
N ASP A 64 -14.92 3.09 -25.67
CA ASP A 64 -16.02 2.12 -25.89
C ASP A 64 -16.03 1.64 -27.34
N ASN A 65 -15.03 0.84 -27.72
CA ASN A 65 -14.91 0.29 -29.08
C ASN A 65 -15.91 -0.85 -29.32
N SER A 66 -16.46 -1.46 -28.26
CA SER A 66 -17.53 -2.45 -28.32
C SER A 66 -18.91 -1.86 -28.62
N PHE A 67 -19.06 -0.53 -28.51
CA PHE A 67 -20.35 0.18 -28.56
C PHE A 67 -21.36 -0.34 -27.54
N SER A 68 -20.87 -0.82 -26.40
CA SER A 68 -21.71 -1.39 -25.35
C SER A 68 -22.39 -0.32 -24.49
N GLY A 69 -21.87 0.92 -24.52
CA GLY A 69 -22.27 2.00 -23.63
C GLY A 69 -21.78 1.86 -22.20
N VAL A 70 -20.98 0.82 -21.88
CA VAL A 70 -20.45 0.57 -20.53
C VAL A 70 -19.12 1.30 -20.31
N GLY A 71 -18.30 1.46 -21.35
CA GLY A 71 -17.03 2.20 -21.28
C GLY A 71 -15.90 1.53 -20.49
N VAL A 72 -15.97 0.20 -20.31
CA VAL A 72 -14.97 -0.60 -19.56
C VAL A 72 -14.34 -1.68 -20.44
N ASP A 73 -14.29 -1.45 -21.74
CA ASP A 73 -13.57 -2.32 -22.67
C ASP A 73 -12.12 -2.47 -22.21
N ARG A 74 -11.61 -3.70 -22.30
CA ARG A 74 -10.24 -4.01 -21.94
C ARG A 74 -9.33 -3.77 -23.13
N ALA A 75 -8.06 -3.50 -22.87
CA ALA A 75 -7.07 -3.43 -23.93
C ALA A 75 -6.87 -4.81 -24.60
N ASP A 76 -6.30 -4.80 -25.80
CA ASP A 76 -5.72 -5.98 -26.39
C ASP A 76 -4.27 -6.14 -25.91
N PHE A 77 -3.99 -7.28 -25.28
CA PHE A 77 -2.66 -7.75 -24.96
C PHE A 77 -2.04 -8.41 -26.20
N VAL A 78 -0.93 -7.84 -26.67
CA VAL A 78 -0.19 -8.31 -27.85
C VAL A 78 1.10 -9.07 -27.49
N GLY A 79 1.33 -9.29 -26.20
CA GLY A 79 2.45 -10.11 -25.72
C GLY A 79 2.21 -11.60 -25.91
N THR A 80 3.30 -12.36 -26.03
CA THR A 80 3.30 -13.83 -26.07
C THR A 80 3.13 -14.45 -24.69
N ASN A 81 3.55 -13.74 -23.64
CA ASN A 81 3.42 -14.15 -22.25
C ASN A 81 3.30 -12.94 -21.32
N LEU A 82 2.60 -13.12 -20.20
CA LEU A 82 2.35 -12.04 -19.23
C LEU A 82 3.64 -11.49 -18.58
N GLY A 83 4.74 -12.25 -18.62
CA GLY A 83 6.05 -11.77 -18.17
C GLY A 83 6.52 -10.53 -18.94
N GLN A 84 6.13 -10.37 -20.21
CA GLN A 84 6.50 -9.21 -21.04
C GLN A 84 5.82 -7.91 -20.59
N ALA A 85 4.71 -8.00 -19.85
CA ALA A 85 4.08 -6.84 -19.24
C ALA A 85 4.80 -6.37 -17.96
N LYS A 86 5.63 -7.24 -17.35
CA LYS A 86 6.34 -6.92 -16.11
C LYS A 86 7.69 -6.30 -16.42
N LEU A 87 8.01 -5.23 -15.70
CA LEU A 87 9.31 -4.57 -15.75
C LEU A 87 10.20 -5.06 -14.61
N ASP A 88 11.49 -4.77 -14.70
CA ASP A 88 12.47 -5.14 -13.67
C ASP A 88 12.07 -4.55 -12.30
N PRO A 89 11.88 -5.40 -11.25
CA PRO A 89 11.56 -4.92 -9.91
C PRO A 89 12.70 -4.11 -9.24
N GLY A 90 13.93 -4.18 -9.76
CA GLY A 90 15.09 -3.43 -9.27
C GLY A 90 15.16 -1.96 -9.72
N ARG A 91 14.20 -1.50 -10.55
CA ARG A 91 14.12 -0.12 -11.03
C ARG A 91 14.00 0.88 -9.86
N SER A 92 14.56 2.07 -10.04
CA SER A 92 14.41 3.16 -9.06
C SER A 92 12.96 3.60 -8.93
N HIS A 93 12.60 4.23 -7.80
CA HIS A 93 11.27 4.80 -7.62
C HIS A 93 10.89 5.80 -8.72
N ALA A 94 11.85 6.62 -9.19
CA ALA A 94 11.60 7.58 -10.26
C ALA A 94 11.22 6.90 -11.59
N GLN A 95 11.83 5.76 -11.89
CA GLN A 95 11.46 4.97 -13.05
C GLN A 95 10.11 4.27 -12.82
N LEU A 96 9.91 3.68 -11.64
CA LEU A 96 8.69 2.95 -11.30
C LEU A 96 7.43 3.82 -11.44
N ILE A 97 7.46 5.07 -10.95
CA ILE A 97 6.31 5.98 -11.06
C ILE A 97 6.06 6.48 -12.48
N GLN A 98 7.06 6.43 -13.37
CA GLN A 98 6.91 6.85 -14.77
C GLN A 98 6.41 5.72 -15.67
N GLU A 99 6.67 4.47 -15.28
CA GLU A 99 6.24 3.29 -16.03
C GLU A 99 6.31 2.06 -15.11
N TYR A 100 5.17 1.68 -14.54
CA TYR A 100 5.06 0.57 -13.61
C TYR A 100 5.01 -0.80 -14.31
N PHE A 101 4.42 -0.85 -15.50
CA PHE A 101 4.33 -2.03 -16.34
C PHE A 101 4.67 -1.67 -17.79
N ASN A 102 5.13 -2.65 -18.56
CA ASN A 102 5.46 -2.44 -19.95
C ASN A 102 4.17 -2.17 -20.73
N ARG A 103 3.93 -0.91 -21.06
CA ARG A 103 2.73 -0.48 -21.77
C ARG A 103 2.74 -0.86 -23.25
N ALA A 104 3.91 -1.15 -23.85
CA ALA A 104 4.02 -1.46 -25.28
C ALA A 104 3.33 -2.78 -25.69
N VAL A 105 3.01 -3.64 -24.72
CA VAL A 105 2.28 -4.90 -24.95
C VAL A 105 0.77 -4.77 -24.77
N PHE A 106 0.26 -3.57 -24.50
CA PHE A 106 -1.16 -3.27 -24.44
C PHE A 106 -1.52 -2.22 -25.47
N VAL A 107 -2.52 -2.51 -26.30
CA VAL A 107 -3.03 -1.59 -27.32
C VAL A 107 -4.53 -1.43 -27.15
N ALA A 108 -5.09 -0.31 -27.62
CA ALA A 108 -6.53 -0.14 -27.67
C ALA A 108 -7.17 -1.31 -28.45
N ASN A 109 -8.30 -1.81 -27.96
CA ASN A 109 -8.94 -2.96 -28.58
C ASN A 109 -9.52 -2.62 -29.96
N ALA A 110 -9.62 -3.61 -30.85
CA ALA A 110 -10.22 -3.39 -32.16
C ALA A 110 -11.68 -2.92 -32.07
N VAL A 111 -12.10 -2.04 -32.97
CA VAL A 111 -13.50 -1.58 -33.08
C VAL A 111 -14.43 -2.78 -33.29
N GLY A 112 -15.54 -2.81 -32.53
CA GLY A 112 -16.49 -3.92 -32.48
C GLY A 112 -16.11 -5.06 -31.53
N THR A 113 -15.02 -4.93 -30.76
CA THR A 113 -14.58 -5.96 -29.79
C THR A 113 -14.62 -5.42 -28.36
N PHE A 114 -14.50 -6.28 -27.36
CA PHE A 114 -14.36 -5.89 -25.94
C PHE A 114 -12.91 -5.93 -25.42
N GLY A 115 -11.95 -6.29 -26.29
CA GLY A 115 -10.56 -6.58 -25.93
C GLY A 115 -10.29 -8.02 -25.54
N ASN A 116 -9.01 -8.38 -25.43
CA ASN A 116 -8.57 -9.74 -25.08
C ASN A 116 -7.82 -9.84 -23.74
N ALA A 117 -7.43 -8.72 -23.12
CA ALA A 117 -6.70 -8.76 -21.86
C ALA A 117 -7.56 -9.38 -20.76
N GLY A 118 -6.96 -10.26 -19.96
CA GLY A 118 -7.65 -10.92 -18.84
C GLY A 118 -8.13 -9.94 -17.77
N ARG A 119 -9.12 -10.35 -16.98
CA ARG A 119 -9.60 -9.54 -15.86
C ARG A 119 -8.51 -9.50 -14.79
N ASN A 120 -8.15 -8.29 -14.35
CA ASN A 120 -7.17 -8.07 -13.28
C ASN A 120 -5.84 -8.78 -13.52
N ILE A 121 -5.34 -8.69 -14.77
CA ILE A 121 -4.20 -9.45 -15.26
C ILE A 121 -2.85 -9.00 -14.66
N LEU A 122 -2.75 -7.76 -14.16
CA LEU A 122 -1.56 -7.24 -13.50
C LEU A 122 -1.79 -6.97 -12.02
N ARG A 123 -0.70 -6.81 -11.26
CA ARG A 123 -0.72 -6.52 -9.82
C ARG A 123 0.01 -5.23 -9.51
N GLY A 124 -0.66 -4.32 -8.80
CA GLY A 124 -0.12 -3.03 -8.39
C GLY A 124 0.96 -3.14 -7.31
N PRO A 125 1.52 -2.00 -6.87
CA PRO A 125 2.55 -1.98 -5.84
C PRO A 125 2.10 -2.69 -4.56
N GLY A 126 3.05 -3.38 -3.92
CA GLY A 126 2.86 -3.91 -2.58
C GLY A 126 2.70 -2.79 -1.54
N PHE A 127 2.18 -3.16 -0.37
CA PHE A 127 2.03 -2.24 0.74
C PHE A 127 2.87 -2.71 1.93
N PHE A 128 3.61 -1.79 2.51
CA PHE A 128 4.43 -1.99 3.69
C PHE A 128 4.32 -0.76 4.58
N ASN A 129 3.74 -0.96 5.77
CA ASN A 129 3.67 0.08 6.78
C ASN A 129 3.97 -0.50 8.16
N THR A 130 4.72 0.25 8.95
CA THR A 130 4.92 -0.02 10.37
C THR A 130 4.66 1.24 11.15
N ASP A 131 3.66 1.20 12.02
CA ASP A 131 3.39 2.24 13.00
C ASP A 131 4.01 1.82 14.34
N PHE A 132 4.63 2.77 15.02
CA PHE A 132 5.38 2.54 16.23
C PHE A 132 5.02 3.58 17.29
N GLY A 133 4.77 3.13 18.51
CA GLY A 133 4.44 3.99 19.63
C GLY A 133 5.39 3.78 20.80
N ILE A 134 5.70 4.87 21.49
CA ILE A 134 6.41 4.87 22.76
C ILE A 134 5.55 5.61 23.76
N VAL A 135 5.23 4.97 24.88
CA VAL A 135 4.53 5.58 26.00
C VAL A 135 5.42 5.52 27.23
N LYS A 136 5.51 6.63 27.96
CA LYS A 136 6.21 6.71 29.22
C LYS A 136 5.25 7.18 30.29
N ASN A 137 5.01 6.32 31.27
CA ASN A 137 4.27 6.66 32.47
C ASN A 137 5.23 6.96 33.62
N THR A 138 5.11 8.16 34.20
CA THR A 138 5.93 8.61 35.32
C THR A 138 5.02 9.04 36.45
N LYS A 139 5.12 8.39 37.62
CA LYS A 139 4.42 8.86 38.82
C LYS A 139 5.12 10.12 39.34
N ILE A 140 4.36 11.20 39.53
CA ILE A 140 4.84 12.43 40.19
C ILE A 140 4.57 12.32 41.69
N THR A 141 3.35 11.92 42.05
CA THR A 141 2.91 11.67 43.43
C THR A 141 2.16 10.34 43.50
N GLU A 142 1.59 10.00 44.65
CA GLU A 142 0.72 8.83 44.79
C GLU A 142 -0.58 8.94 43.99
N ARG A 143 -1.06 10.18 43.76
CA ARG A 143 -2.33 10.46 43.08
C ARG A 143 -2.14 11.01 41.66
N THR A 144 -0.95 11.52 41.35
CA THR A 144 -0.68 12.22 40.09
C THR A 144 0.36 11.49 39.25
N SER A 145 0.07 11.29 37.97
CA SER A 145 1.01 10.74 36.99
C SER A 145 1.09 11.58 35.72
N LEU A 146 2.26 11.57 35.10
CA LEU A 146 2.53 12.20 33.81
C LEU A 146 2.72 11.10 32.78
N GLN A 147 1.97 11.18 31.68
CA GLN A 147 2.10 10.30 30.54
C GLN A 147 2.64 11.10 29.36
N PHE A 148 3.78 10.67 28.83
CA PHE A 148 4.30 11.12 27.55
C PHE A 148 4.03 10.03 26.50
N ARG A 149 3.57 10.42 25.32
CA ARG A 149 3.36 9.53 24.17
C ARG A 149 4.05 10.11 22.95
N ALA A 150 4.81 9.27 22.27
CA ALA A 150 5.37 9.56 20.95
C ALA A 150 4.87 8.49 19.97
N GLU A 151 4.26 8.92 18.87
CA GLU A 151 3.76 8.04 17.82
C GLU A 151 4.47 8.33 16.51
N PHE A 152 4.87 7.28 15.82
CA PHE A 152 5.58 7.31 14.56
C PHE A 152 4.76 6.48 13.57
N PHE A 153 3.96 7.16 12.75
CA PHE A 153 3.25 6.51 11.65
C PHE A 153 4.20 6.35 10.48
N ASN A 154 4.22 5.17 9.85
CA ASN A 154 5.19 4.82 8.83
C ASN A 154 6.64 5.07 9.29
N VAL A 155 7.05 4.42 10.39
CA VAL A 155 8.34 4.67 11.08
C VAL A 155 9.56 4.53 10.17
N PHE A 156 9.49 3.62 9.18
CA PHE A 156 10.53 3.38 8.18
C PHE A 156 10.47 4.35 6.99
N ASN A 157 9.48 5.24 6.95
CA ASN A 157 9.25 6.18 5.85
C ASN A 157 9.18 5.47 4.47
N ASN A 158 8.54 4.30 4.44
CA ASN A 158 8.33 3.55 3.21
C ASN A 158 7.30 4.26 2.33
N VAL A 159 7.57 4.38 1.03
CA VAL A 159 6.63 4.99 0.09
C VAL A 159 5.62 3.94 -0.37
N ASN A 160 4.38 4.07 0.09
CA ASN A 160 3.29 3.19 -0.31
C ASN A 160 2.60 3.76 -1.56
N PHE A 161 3.05 3.37 -2.74
CA PHE A 161 2.49 3.83 -4.01
C PHE A 161 1.03 3.39 -4.22
N GLY A 162 0.24 4.25 -4.87
CA GLY A 162 -1.08 3.91 -5.37
C GLY A 162 -1.03 3.00 -6.60
N GLN A 163 -2.19 2.70 -7.16
CA GLN A 163 -2.25 1.98 -8.43
C GLN A 163 -1.74 2.85 -9.58
N PRO A 164 -1.09 2.24 -10.59
CA PRO A 164 -0.78 2.95 -11.82
C PRO A 164 -2.05 3.26 -12.61
N ASP A 165 -1.96 4.31 -13.42
CA ASP A 165 -2.89 4.53 -14.49
C ASP A 165 -2.85 3.35 -15.47
N HIS A 166 -4.02 2.92 -15.91
CA HIS A 166 -4.20 1.64 -16.60
C HIS A 166 -5.22 1.74 -17.74
N SER A 167 -5.42 2.94 -18.27
CA SER A 167 -6.17 3.21 -19.49
C SER A 167 -5.21 3.44 -20.65
N VAL A 168 -5.30 2.67 -21.74
CA VAL A 168 -4.36 2.78 -22.87
C VAL A 168 -4.62 4.03 -23.74
N ALA A 169 -5.78 4.67 -23.60
CA ALA A 169 -6.16 5.83 -24.41
C ALA A 169 -5.41 7.13 -24.01
N ASP A 170 -4.83 7.19 -22.82
CA ASP A 170 -4.11 8.36 -22.32
C ASP A 170 -2.59 8.19 -22.43
N SER A 171 -1.87 9.32 -22.36
CA SER A 171 -0.40 9.34 -22.39
C SER A 171 0.24 8.95 -21.05
N THR A 172 -0.57 8.87 -20.00
CA THR A 172 -0.18 8.64 -18.61
C THR A 172 -0.24 7.17 -18.20
N VAL A 173 -0.73 6.29 -19.08
CA VAL A 173 -0.74 4.84 -18.87
C VAL A 173 0.58 4.31 -18.34
N GLY A 174 0.49 3.56 -17.24
CA GLY A 174 1.62 3.02 -16.50
C GLY A 174 2.21 3.96 -15.46
N GLN A 175 1.83 5.24 -15.40
CA GLN A 175 2.33 6.19 -14.41
C GLN A 175 1.60 6.08 -13.07
N ILE A 176 2.28 6.38 -11.98
CA ILE A 176 1.71 6.44 -10.63
C ILE A 176 1.74 7.89 -10.14
N PHE A 177 0.57 8.43 -9.80
CA PHE A 177 0.42 9.81 -9.34
C PHE A 177 0.14 9.96 -7.85
N SER A 178 -0.06 8.85 -7.13
CA SER A 178 -0.44 8.87 -5.73
C SER A 178 0.45 7.97 -4.88
N ALA A 179 0.58 8.35 -3.62
CA ALA A 179 1.20 7.56 -2.58
C ALA A 179 0.49 7.82 -1.24
N GLY A 180 0.60 6.86 -0.32
CA GLY A 180 0.15 7.02 1.05
C GLY A 180 0.94 8.08 1.81
N SER A 181 0.50 8.37 3.04
CA SER A 181 1.12 9.38 3.88
C SER A 181 2.62 9.10 4.11
N PRO A 182 3.47 10.14 4.11
CA PRO A 182 4.86 10.01 4.53
C PRO A 182 4.93 9.69 6.03
N ARG A 183 6.13 9.54 6.57
CA ARG A 183 6.31 9.40 8.01
C ARG A 183 5.75 10.62 8.76
N ILE A 184 4.88 10.36 9.73
CA ILE A 184 4.29 11.38 10.60
C ILE A 184 4.69 11.07 12.04
N LEU A 185 5.16 12.11 12.74
CA LEU A 185 5.49 12.03 14.17
C LEU A 185 4.48 12.85 14.97
N GLN A 186 3.94 12.26 16.03
CA GLN A 186 3.04 12.94 16.95
C GLN A 186 3.54 12.78 18.38
N PHE A 187 3.43 13.86 19.15
CA PHE A 187 3.83 13.88 20.55
C PHE A 187 2.67 14.40 21.39
N ALA A 188 2.44 13.75 22.52
CA ALA A 188 1.42 14.16 23.47
C ALA A 188 1.96 14.08 24.89
N LEU A 189 1.51 15.02 25.72
CA LEU A 189 1.77 15.03 27.16
C LEU A 189 0.43 15.14 27.89
N LYS A 190 0.20 14.23 28.83
CA LYS A 190 -1.04 14.15 29.60
C LYS A 190 -0.74 14.07 31.09
N LEU A 191 -1.34 14.97 31.87
CA LEU A 191 -1.36 14.90 33.33
C LEU A 191 -2.62 14.17 33.78
N ILE A 192 -2.47 13.21 34.69
CA ILE A 192 -3.53 12.36 35.23
C ILE A 192 -3.55 12.55 36.75
N PHE A 193 -4.72 12.85 37.32
CA PHE A 193 -4.93 13.19 38.74
C PHE A 193 -6.13 12.45 39.31
#